data_AF-M5C397-F1
#
_entry.id   AF-M5C397-F1
#
_cell.length_a   1.000
_cell.length_b   1.000
_cell.length_c   1.000
_cell.angle_alpha   90.00
_cell.angle_beta   90.00
_cell.angle_gamma   90.00
#
_symmetry.space_group_name_H-M   'P 1'
#
loop_
_entity.id
_entity.type
_entity.pdbx_description
1 polymer ?
#
loop_
_entity_poly.entity_id
_entity_poly.type
_entity_poly.pdbx_seq_one_letter_code
_entity_poly.pdbx_strand_id
1 'polypeptide(L)'
;MQREYSSLRSELQLQENFEQSDIVQELEDLNRQIDDISRSISVHLTDSHVLSMFGRDPAEVTSKDARNLPGLLKLLGANKGQYSLVLSPEGKGLQIESFLDFAIRHMLCTLLITAVFRPFHPGIDSDQSTALLRAYEDIQKRESQTNSGKWRSSTFKSICKLDEEQTGTSIRGLLHSFICGYLNPLIQCVFGSKDATMDRQHFNQMFELVKRAWKWNSKLKGEVIVLGDFRQVAHIPDSDFDPNVMKEFEPQPGVKPVCVLGTAAIGLMSLRAVGGGRPPEEALICKAIVTTNTLYV
;
A
#
# COMPACT_ATOMS: atom_id res chain seq x y z
N MET A 1 -36.99 24.61 -3.71
CA MET A 1 -35.59 24.45 -4.17
C MET A 1 -34.56 24.34 -3.05
N GLN A 2 -34.22 25.38 -2.27
CA GLN A 2 -33.11 25.29 -1.30
C GLN A 2 -33.38 24.34 -0.11
N ARG A 3 -34.63 24.32 0.39
CA ARG A 3 -35.08 23.40 1.45
C ARG A 3 -35.14 21.94 1.00
N GLU A 4 -35.59 21.69 -0.24
CA GLU A 4 -35.63 20.34 -0.84
C GLU A 4 -34.22 19.80 -1.10
N TYR A 5 -33.26 20.66 -1.48
CA TYR A 5 -31.87 20.24 -1.69
C TYR A 5 -31.17 19.88 -0.36
N SER A 6 -31.45 20.62 0.70
CA SER A 6 -30.96 20.29 2.05
C SER A 6 -31.64 19.04 2.63
N SER A 7 -32.94 18.81 2.36
CA SER A 7 -33.60 17.58 2.79
C SER A 7 -33.12 16.38 2.00
N LEU A 8 -32.92 16.50 0.67
CA LEU A 8 -32.37 15.42 -0.15
C LEU A 8 -30.93 15.07 0.25
N ARG A 9 -30.12 16.08 0.59
CA ARG A 9 -28.76 15.87 1.11
C ARG A 9 -28.77 15.22 2.50
N SER A 10 -29.69 15.62 3.36
CA SER A 10 -29.90 14.98 4.66
C SER A 10 -30.38 13.53 4.51
N GLU A 11 -31.30 13.24 3.60
CA GLU A 11 -31.80 11.89 3.32
C GLU A 11 -30.73 11.00 2.67
N LEU A 12 -29.93 11.53 1.76
CA LEU A 12 -28.81 10.82 1.13
C LEU A 12 -27.65 10.57 2.12
N GLN A 13 -27.38 11.51 3.03
CA GLN A 13 -26.44 11.28 4.15
C GLN A 13 -27.02 10.32 5.20
N LEU A 14 -28.33 10.35 5.47
CA LEU A 14 -28.99 9.41 6.37
C LEU A 14 -29.05 7.98 5.80
N GLN A 15 -28.94 7.80 4.49
CA GLN A 15 -28.80 6.48 3.86
C GLN A 15 -27.37 5.93 3.93
N GLU A 16 -26.37 6.78 4.18
CA GLU A 16 -24.98 6.36 4.41
C GLU A 16 -24.67 6.39 5.90
N ASN A 17 -24.75 5.24 6.58
CA ASN A 17 -24.33 5.11 7.97
C ASN A 17 -22.79 5.13 8.14
N PHE A 18 -22.05 5.80 7.25
CA PHE A 18 -20.60 5.85 7.28
C PHE A 18 -20.12 7.27 7.53
N GLU A 19 -19.29 7.42 8.55
CA GLU A 19 -18.56 8.64 8.77
C GLU A 19 -17.15 8.53 8.15
N GLN A 20 -16.60 9.65 7.70
CA GLN A 20 -15.23 9.69 7.17
C GLN A 20 -14.21 9.22 8.23
N SER A 21 -14.49 9.46 9.51
CA SER A 21 -13.72 8.97 10.66
C SER A 21 -13.57 7.45 10.66
N ASP A 22 -14.64 6.69 10.38
CA ASP A 22 -14.58 5.22 10.33
C ASP A 22 -13.66 4.73 9.20
N ILE A 23 -13.69 5.43 8.06
CA ILE A 23 -12.85 5.11 6.91
C ILE A 23 -11.37 5.37 7.24
N VAL A 24 -11.08 6.47 7.92
CA VAL A 24 -9.73 6.83 8.37
C VAL A 24 -9.23 5.83 9.42
N GLN A 25 -10.07 5.44 10.38
CA GLN A 25 -9.67 4.50 11.43
C GLN A 25 -9.30 3.13 10.86
N GLU A 26 -10.06 2.61 9.89
CA GLU A 26 -9.71 1.35 9.22
C GLU A 26 -8.39 1.43 8.45
N LEU A 27 -8.06 2.58 7.85
CA LEU A 27 -6.76 2.80 7.23
C LEU A 27 -5.63 2.82 8.26
N GLU A 28 -5.82 3.52 9.37
CA GLU A 28 -4.83 3.58 10.45
C GLU A 28 -4.53 2.19 11.01
N ASP A 29 -5.58 1.38 11.18
CA ASP A 29 -5.44 0.00 11.65
C ASP A 29 -4.72 -0.89 10.63
N LEU A 30 -4.98 -0.73 9.33
CA LEU A 30 -4.23 -1.41 8.27
C LEU A 30 -2.75 -1.01 8.29
N ASN A 31 -2.47 0.28 8.44
CA ASN A 31 -1.09 0.79 8.52
C ASN A 31 -0.36 0.27 9.77
N ARG A 32 -1.05 0.13 10.90
CA ARG A 32 -0.50 -0.50 12.11
C ARG A 32 -0.20 -1.98 11.87
N GLN A 33 -1.09 -2.71 11.21
CA GLN A 33 -0.82 -4.12 10.86
C GLN A 33 0.37 -4.26 9.90
N ILE A 34 0.57 -3.34 8.95
CA ILE A 34 1.76 -3.30 8.11
C ILE A 34 3.03 -3.12 8.97
N ASP A 35 3.02 -2.16 9.89
CA ASP A 35 4.12 -1.90 10.85
C ASP A 35 4.46 -3.14 11.69
N ASP A 36 3.45 -3.81 12.24
CA ASP A 36 3.65 -4.99 13.09
C ASP A 36 4.23 -6.17 12.30
N ILE A 37 3.73 -6.40 11.08
CA ILE A 37 4.19 -7.50 10.21
C ILE A 37 5.63 -7.28 9.77
N SER A 38 5.96 -6.07 9.30
CA SER A 38 7.31 -5.77 8.83
C SER A 38 8.34 -5.85 9.95
N ARG A 39 7.99 -5.35 11.15
CA ARG A 39 8.85 -5.46 12.34
C ARG A 39 9.04 -6.92 12.76
N SER A 40 7.96 -7.71 12.81
CA SER A 40 8.03 -9.13 13.16
C SER A 40 8.95 -9.90 12.20
N ILE A 41 8.77 -9.73 10.88
CA ILE A 41 9.57 -10.42 9.88
C ILE A 41 11.04 -9.99 9.92
N SER A 42 11.30 -8.67 10.02
CA SER A 42 12.66 -8.14 10.03
C SER A 42 13.45 -8.61 11.26
N VAL A 43 12.86 -8.57 12.44
CA VAL A 43 13.47 -9.10 13.68
C VAL A 43 13.73 -10.60 13.55
N HIS A 44 12.72 -11.38 13.13
CA HIS A 44 12.88 -12.84 12.96
C HIS A 44 14.02 -13.19 12.01
N LEU A 45 14.09 -12.54 10.85
CA LEU A 45 15.14 -12.80 9.86
C LEU A 45 16.52 -12.37 10.37
N THR A 46 16.59 -11.26 11.09
CA THR A 46 17.83 -10.72 11.65
C THR A 46 18.38 -11.66 12.71
N ASP A 47 17.59 -11.97 13.72
CA ASP A 47 17.98 -12.79 14.86
C ASP A 47 18.31 -14.24 14.46
N SER A 48 17.53 -14.81 13.53
CA SER A 48 17.67 -16.22 13.14
C SER A 48 18.81 -16.47 12.16
N HIS A 49 19.17 -15.48 11.33
CA HIS A 49 20.02 -15.74 10.16
C HIS A 49 21.24 -14.85 10.05
N VAL A 50 21.31 -13.68 10.68
CA VAL A 50 22.44 -12.77 10.42
C VAL A 50 23.76 -13.35 10.94
N LEU A 51 23.81 -13.82 12.18
CA LEU A 51 25.03 -14.39 12.75
C LEU A 51 25.50 -15.62 11.95
N SER A 52 24.59 -16.54 11.63
CA SER A 52 24.92 -17.79 10.93
C SER A 52 25.33 -17.56 9.48
N MET A 53 24.72 -16.59 8.80
CA MET A 53 24.97 -16.34 7.38
C MET A 53 26.09 -15.35 7.14
N PHE A 54 26.34 -14.38 8.03
CA PHE A 54 27.37 -13.34 7.85
C PHE A 54 28.56 -13.47 8.80
N GLY A 55 28.46 -14.26 9.87
CA GLY A 55 29.52 -14.41 10.87
C GLY A 55 29.82 -13.12 11.65
N ARG A 56 28.87 -12.19 11.70
CA ARG A 56 28.99 -10.85 12.31
C ARG A 56 27.79 -10.55 13.18
N ASP A 57 27.97 -9.62 14.11
CA ASP A 57 26.88 -9.08 14.90
C ASP A 57 25.87 -8.35 13.99
N PRO A 58 24.54 -8.51 14.20
CA PRO A 58 23.53 -7.83 13.42
C PRO A 58 23.67 -6.30 13.34
N ALA A 59 24.24 -5.66 14.37
CA ALA A 59 24.49 -4.22 14.37
C ALA A 59 25.58 -3.79 13.37
N GLU A 60 26.46 -4.71 12.95
CA GLU A 60 27.54 -4.45 12.00
C GLU A 60 27.18 -4.78 10.55
N VAL A 61 26.06 -5.47 10.33
CA VAL A 61 25.60 -5.88 9.00
C VAL A 61 24.65 -4.82 8.45
N THR A 62 24.88 -4.46 7.19
CA THR A 62 24.07 -3.48 6.48
C THR A 62 23.54 -4.05 5.17
N SER A 63 22.58 -3.37 4.54
CA SER A 63 22.07 -3.70 3.21
C SER A 63 23.15 -3.83 2.14
N LYS A 64 24.29 -3.13 2.28
CA LYS A 64 25.44 -3.22 1.36
C LYS A 64 26.14 -4.58 1.40
N ASP A 65 25.99 -5.30 2.51
CA ASP A 65 26.62 -6.59 2.76
C ASP A 65 25.83 -7.76 2.14
N ALA A 66 24.68 -7.47 1.51
CA ALA A 66 23.84 -8.46 0.85
C ALA A 66 24.63 -9.39 -0.07
N ARG A 67 24.39 -10.70 0.05
CA ARG A 67 25.11 -11.74 -0.71
C ARG A 67 24.97 -11.60 -2.22
N ASN A 68 23.85 -11.03 -2.68
CA ASN A 68 23.61 -10.66 -4.07
C ASN A 68 23.12 -9.22 -4.16
N LEU A 69 24.00 -8.27 -3.87
CA LEU A 69 23.73 -6.84 -3.96
C LEU A 69 23.20 -6.37 -5.34
N PRO A 70 23.75 -6.82 -6.50
CA PRO A 70 23.19 -6.45 -7.80
C PRO A 70 21.75 -6.94 -8.00
N GLY A 71 21.44 -8.16 -7.54
CA GLY A 71 20.08 -8.69 -7.54
C GLY A 71 19.15 -7.89 -6.64
N LEU A 72 19.62 -7.49 -5.47
CA LEU A 72 18.87 -6.68 -4.51
C LEU A 72 18.52 -5.29 -5.06
N LEU A 73 19.51 -4.61 -5.65
CA LEU A 73 19.31 -3.32 -6.31
C LEU A 73 18.28 -3.44 -7.44
N LYS A 74 18.39 -4.47 -8.29
CA LYS A 74 17.42 -4.72 -9.36
C LYS A 74 16.01 -5.00 -8.83
N LEU A 75 15.89 -5.82 -7.78
CA LEU A 75 14.60 -6.20 -7.19
C LEU A 75 13.84 -4.98 -6.65
N LEU A 76 14.57 -4.04 -6.04
CA LEU A 76 14.01 -2.82 -5.46
C LEU A 76 14.02 -1.63 -6.42
N GLY A 77 14.34 -1.84 -7.70
CA GLY A 77 14.30 -0.80 -8.73
C GLY A 77 15.33 0.33 -8.53
N ALA A 78 16.41 0.07 -7.80
CA ALA A 78 17.41 1.08 -7.47
C ALA A 78 18.26 1.48 -8.70
N ASN A 79 18.33 2.79 -8.96
CA ASN A 79 19.15 3.36 -10.01
C ASN A 79 20.58 3.66 -9.53
N LYS A 80 21.57 3.44 -10.40
CA LYS A 80 22.98 3.66 -10.05
C LYS A 80 23.24 5.15 -9.74
N GLY A 81 23.84 5.42 -8.59
CA GLY A 81 24.23 6.78 -8.17
C GLY A 81 23.10 7.61 -7.60
N GLN A 82 21.94 7.00 -7.32
CA GLN A 82 20.81 7.64 -6.64
C GLN A 82 20.62 7.02 -5.25
N TYR A 83 19.92 7.74 -4.38
CA TYR A 83 19.46 7.17 -3.11
C TYR A 83 18.45 6.06 -3.41
N SER A 84 18.50 4.97 -2.66
CA SER A 84 17.51 3.88 -2.70
C SER A 84 17.30 3.34 -1.30
N LEU A 85 16.42 2.37 -1.07
CA LEU A 85 16.39 1.66 0.22
C LEU A 85 17.67 0.84 0.46
N VAL A 86 18.42 0.50 -0.59
CA VAL A 86 19.58 -0.39 -0.48
C VAL A 86 20.85 0.39 -0.20
N LEU A 87 21.14 1.45 -0.95
CA LEU A 87 22.36 2.24 -0.85
C LEU A 87 22.10 3.74 -1.03
N SER A 88 22.93 4.55 -0.36
CA SER A 88 23.14 5.95 -0.71
C SER A 88 24.03 6.11 -1.96
N PRO A 89 24.09 7.30 -2.59
CA PRO A 89 25.03 7.59 -3.68
C PRO A 89 26.50 7.35 -3.30
N GLU A 90 26.86 7.53 -2.04
CA GLU A 90 28.20 7.30 -1.48
C GLU A 90 28.46 5.82 -1.13
N GLY A 91 27.47 4.94 -1.33
CA GLY A 91 27.58 3.52 -1.04
C GLY A 91 27.37 3.14 0.43
N LYS A 92 26.78 4.03 1.25
CA LYS A 92 26.35 3.69 2.62
C LYS A 92 25.13 2.77 2.55
N GLY A 93 25.16 1.67 3.29
CA GLY A 93 24.00 0.79 3.51
C GLY A 93 23.26 1.17 4.79
N LEU A 94 21.99 0.78 4.87
CA LEU A 94 21.20 0.86 6.11
C LEU A 94 21.51 -0.36 6.98
N GLN A 95 21.38 -0.22 8.31
CA GLN A 95 21.45 -1.37 9.21
C GLN A 95 20.43 -2.44 8.76
N ILE A 96 20.84 -3.71 8.81
CA ILE A 96 20.15 -4.78 8.06
C ILE A 96 18.69 -4.99 8.50
N GLU A 97 18.39 -4.87 9.78
CA GLU A 97 17.03 -4.99 10.30
C GLU A 97 16.15 -3.83 9.83
N SER A 98 16.63 -2.59 9.96
CA SER A 98 15.94 -1.40 9.46
C SER A 98 15.71 -1.47 7.95
N PHE A 99 16.71 -1.95 7.19
CA PHE A 99 16.57 -2.20 5.76
C PHE A 99 15.42 -3.17 5.47
N LEU A 100 15.42 -4.34 6.14
CA LEU A 100 14.39 -5.35 5.95
C LEU A 100 13.01 -4.81 6.32
N ASP A 101 12.89 -4.09 7.44
CA ASP A 101 11.65 -3.46 7.88
C ASP A 101 11.10 -2.51 6.81
N PHE A 102 11.90 -1.54 6.37
CA PHE A 102 11.47 -0.56 5.36
C PHE A 102 11.15 -1.19 4.00
N ALA A 103 11.95 -2.15 3.56
CA ALA A 103 11.71 -2.87 2.30
C ALA A 103 10.40 -3.66 2.36
N ILE A 104 10.14 -4.38 3.46
CA ILE A 104 8.93 -5.18 3.62
C ILE A 104 7.69 -4.29 3.71
N ARG A 105 7.74 -3.18 4.47
CA ARG A 105 6.64 -2.19 4.49
C ARG A 105 6.30 -1.69 3.09
N HIS A 106 7.32 -1.30 2.34
CA HIS A 106 7.14 -0.82 0.98
C HIS A 106 6.53 -1.89 0.07
N MET A 107 7.01 -3.13 0.15
CA MET A 107 6.47 -4.25 -0.61
C MET A 107 5.00 -4.56 -0.24
N LEU A 108 4.65 -4.54 1.05
CA LEU A 108 3.27 -4.75 1.52
C LEU A 108 2.34 -3.61 1.09
N CYS A 109 2.78 -2.35 1.22
CA CYS A 109 2.02 -1.21 0.72
C CYS A 109 1.77 -1.34 -0.80
N THR A 110 2.82 -1.71 -1.56
CA THR A 110 2.74 -1.91 -3.00
C THR A 110 1.79 -3.06 -3.36
N LEU A 111 1.85 -4.18 -2.64
CA LEU A 111 0.93 -5.30 -2.82
C LEU A 111 -0.53 -4.86 -2.65
N LEU A 112 -0.84 -4.21 -1.53
CA LEU A 112 -2.21 -3.79 -1.22
C LEU A 112 -2.73 -2.79 -2.25
N ILE A 113 -1.91 -1.80 -2.62
CA ILE A 113 -2.29 -0.81 -3.63
C ILE A 113 -2.54 -1.48 -4.98
N THR A 114 -1.60 -2.29 -5.47
CA THR A 114 -1.64 -2.79 -6.85
C THR A 114 -2.64 -3.92 -7.04
N ALA A 115 -2.77 -4.81 -6.05
CA ALA A 115 -3.56 -6.02 -6.19
C ALA A 115 -4.94 -5.94 -5.51
N VAL A 116 -5.14 -5.05 -4.54
CA VAL A 116 -6.41 -4.93 -3.81
C VAL A 116 -7.15 -3.62 -4.13
N PHE A 117 -6.50 -2.48 -3.93
CA PHE A 117 -7.18 -1.17 -3.97
C PHE A 117 -7.32 -0.58 -5.38
N ARG A 118 -6.27 -0.64 -6.20
CA ARG A 118 -6.25 -0.05 -7.55
C ARG A 118 -7.22 -0.72 -8.53
N PRO A 119 -7.29 -2.06 -8.62
CA PRO A 119 -8.22 -2.73 -9.53
C PRO A 119 -9.66 -2.31 -9.21
N PHE A 120 -10.50 -2.06 -10.23
CA PHE A 120 -11.95 -1.87 -10.01
C PHE A 120 -12.52 -2.94 -9.09
N HIS A 121 -12.18 -4.22 -9.34
CA HIS A 121 -12.52 -5.32 -8.46
C HIS A 121 -11.34 -6.31 -8.36
N PRO A 122 -10.82 -6.63 -7.17
CA PRO A 122 -9.61 -7.45 -7.03
C PRO A 122 -9.82 -8.95 -7.28
N GLY A 123 -11.07 -9.42 -7.24
CA GLY A 123 -11.43 -10.84 -7.47
C GLY A 123 -11.75 -11.23 -8.91
N ILE A 124 -11.46 -10.39 -9.90
CA ILE A 124 -11.69 -10.70 -11.32
C ILE A 124 -10.40 -10.56 -12.13
N ASP A 125 -10.46 -11.01 -13.38
CA ASP A 125 -9.37 -10.86 -14.33
C ASP A 125 -8.91 -9.39 -14.49
N SER A 126 -7.61 -9.20 -14.67
CA SER A 126 -6.96 -7.88 -14.72
C SER A 126 -7.47 -7.02 -15.89
N ASP A 127 -7.71 -7.61 -17.06
CA ASP A 127 -8.16 -6.87 -18.23
C ASP A 127 -9.61 -6.43 -18.06
N GLN A 128 -10.45 -7.31 -17.51
CA GLN A 128 -11.83 -6.99 -17.15
C GLN A 128 -11.89 -5.88 -16.10
N SER A 129 -11.08 -5.99 -15.04
CA SER A 129 -11.00 -4.96 -14.00
C SER A 129 -10.51 -3.63 -14.56
N THR A 130 -9.59 -3.63 -15.52
CA THR A 130 -9.08 -2.42 -16.16
C THR A 130 -10.13 -1.77 -17.05
N ALA A 131 -10.88 -2.58 -17.82
CA ALA A 131 -11.97 -2.09 -18.66
C ALA A 131 -13.08 -1.42 -17.83
N LEU A 132 -13.46 -2.04 -16.71
CA LEU A 132 -14.45 -1.48 -15.78
C LEU A 132 -13.96 -0.19 -15.11
N LEU A 133 -12.69 -0.13 -14.72
CA LEU A 133 -12.10 1.09 -14.16
C LEU A 133 -12.16 2.25 -15.16
N ARG A 134 -11.79 2.02 -16.42
CA ARG A 134 -11.86 3.04 -17.48
C ARG A 134 -13.29 3.50 -17.74
N ALA A 135 -14.22 2.56 -17.83
CA ALA A 135 -15.64 2.89 -17.97
C ALA A 135 -16.14 3.73 -16.80
N TYR A 136 -15.70 3.41 -15.58
CA TYR A 136 -16.05 4.19 -14.40
C TYR A 136 -15.48 5.60 -14.44
N GLU A 137 -14.20 5.78 -14.79
CA GLU A 137 -13.56 7.10 -14.88
C GLU A 137 -14.24 8.01 -15.91
N ASP A 138 -14.73 7.44 -17.00
CA ASP A 138 -15.53 8.17 -18.00
C ASP A 138 -16.90 8.58 -17.46
N ILE A 139 -17.58 7.70 -16.73
CA ILE A 139 -18.86 8.00 -16.06
C ILE A 139 -18.66 9.08 -15.00
N GLN A 140 -17.60 8.97 -14.18
CA GLN A 140 -17.27 9.90 -13.11
C GLN A 140 -17.08 11.34 -13.62
N LYS A 141 -16.52 11.53 -14.82
CA LYS A 141 -16.38 12.86 -15.42
C LYS A 141 -17.71 13.43 -15.91
N ARG A 142 -18.63 12.58 -16.37
CA ARG A 142 -19.90 13.01 -16.99
C ARG A 142 -21.00 13.24 -15.96
N GLU A 143 -21.07 12.36 -14.98
CA GLU A 143 -22.17 12.26 -14.02
C GLU A 143 -21.84 12.93 -12.68
N SER A 144 -22.88 13.24 -11.91
CA SER A 144 -22.72 13.69 -10.52
C SER A 144 -22.22 12.56 -9.62
N GLN A 145 -21.61 12.89 -8.48
CA GLN A 145 -21.14 11.92 -7.49
C GLN A 145 -22.18 10.85 -7.13
N THR A 146 -23.44 11.23 -6.94
CA THR A 146 -24.49 10.27 -6.58
C THR A 146 -24.74 9.26 -7.69
N ASN A 147 -24.76 9.70 -8.96
CA ASN A 147 -25.00 8.83 -10.11
C ASN A 147 -23.80 7.93 -10.38
N SER A 148 -22.59 8.50 -10.44
CA SER A 148 -21.36 7.74 -10.67
C SER A 148 -21.10 6.75 -9.53
N GLY A 149 -21.25 7.19 -8.28
CA GLY A 149 -21.07 6.36 -7.09
C GLY A 149 -22.08 5.19 -7.05
N LYS A 150 -23.35 5.43 -7.41
CA LYS A 150 -24.36 4.36 -7.55
C LYS A 150 -23.97 3.35 -8.64
N TRP A 151 -23.49 3.81 -9.78
CA TRP A 151 -23.01 2.93 -10.85
C TRP A 151 -21.87 2.04 -10.34
N ARG A 152 -20.83 2.64 -9.74
CA ARG A 152 -19.69 1.89 -9.20
C ARG A 152 -20.12 0.90 -8.13
N SER A 153 -20.94 1.33 -7.16
CA SER A 153 -21.49 0.47 -6.11
C SER A 153 -22.25 -0.73 -6.69
N SER A 154 -23.15 -0.47 -7.64
CA SER A 154 -24.01 -1.51 -8.22
C SER A 154 -23.20 -2.48 -9.07
N THR A 155 -22.29 -1.96 -9.91
CA THR A 155 -21.39 -2.77 -10.73
C THR A 155 -20.46 -3.61 -9.85
N PHE A 156 -19.82 -3.01 -8.84
CA PHE A 156 -18.94 -3.72 -7.91
C PHE A 156 -19.69 -4.87 -7.20
N LYS A 157 -20.87 -4.59 -6.65
CA LYS A 157 -21.72 -5.60 -5.99
C LYS A 157 -22.23 -6.68 -6.95
N SER A 158 -22.47 -6.34 -8.22
CA SER A 158 -22.92 -7.32 -9.24
C SER A 158 -21.85 -8.33 -9.63
N ILE A 159 -20.57 -7.92 -9.56
CA ILE A 159 -19.43 -8.78 -9.87
C ILE A 159 -19.23 -9.85 -8.80
N CYS A 160 -19.59 -9.55 -7.55
CA CYS A 160 -19.35 -10.45 -6.44
C CYS A 160 -20.60 -10.92 -5.70
N LYS A 161 -20.92 -12.19 -5.97
CA LYS A 161 -21.46 -13.13 -4.98
C LYS A 161 -20.37 -14.09 -4.50
N LEU A 162 -19.10 -13.65 -4.41
CA LEU A 162 -18.03 -14.50 -3.88
C LEU A 162 -18.34 -14.82 -2.42
N ASP A 163 -18.48 -16.10 -2.11
CA ASP A 163 -18.48 -16.56 -0.72
C ASP A 163 -17.10 -16.31 -0.08
N GLU A 164 -17.04 -16.43 1.24
CA GLU A 164 -15.79 -16.21 1.99
C GLU A 164 -14.68 -17.18 1.58
N GLU A 165 -15.02 -18.36 1.07
CA GLU A 165 -14.07 -19.41 0.67
C GLU A 165 -13.33 -19.05 -0.62
N GLN A 166 -14.04 -18.57 -1.63
CA GLN A 166 -13.45 -18.12 -2.90
C GLN A 166 -12.57 -16.88 -2.70
N THR A 167 -13.01 -15.97 -1.84
CA THR A 167 -12.20 -14.81 -1.43
C THR A 167 -10.90 -15.27 -0.76
N GLY A 168 -11.00 -16.21 0.18
CA GLY A 168 -9.83 -16.79 0.86
C GLY A 168 -8.86 -17.47 -0.12
N THR A 169 -9.37 -18.21 -1.10
CA THR A 169 -8.56 -18.85 -2.15
C THR A 169 -7.82 -17.82 -3.00
N SER A 170 -8.50 -16.75 -3.40
CA SER A 170 -7.91 -15.66 -4.18
C SER A 170 -6.79 -14.97 -3.40
N ILE A 171 -7.01 -14.69 -2.11
CA ILE A 171 -6.00 -14.09 -1.23
C ILE A 171 -4.79 -15.01 -1.08
N ARG A 172 -4.97 -16.33 -0.92
CA ARG A 172 -3.86 -17.28 -0.85
C ARG A 172 -3.04 -17.31 -2.14
N GLY A 173 -3.71 -17.29 -3.30
CA GLY A 173 -3.04 -17.23 -4.61
C GLY A 173 -2.21 -15.95 -4.76
N LEU A 174 -2.79 -14.80 -4.39
CA LEU A 174 -2.12 -13.51 -4.39
C LEU A 174 -0.88 -13.51 -3.48
N LEU A 175 -1.02 -14.00 -2.25
CA LEU A 175 0.10 -14.07 -1.31
C LEU A 175 1.18 -15.05 -1.75
N HIS A 176 0.81 -16.20 -2.31
CA HIS A 176 1.78 -17.13 -2.86
C HIS A 176 2.62 -16.47 -3.96
N SER A 177 1.97 -15.78 -4.91
CA SER A 177 2.66 -15.03 -5.97
C SER A 177 3.53 -13.91 -5.42
N PHE A 178 3.06 -13.18 -4.41
CA PHE A 178 3.82 -12.12 -3.75
C PHE A 178 5.07 -12.67 -3.03
N ILE A 179 4.91 -13.74 -2.24
CA ILE A 179 6.01 -14.33 -1.48
C ILE A 179 7.05 -14.92 -2.43
N CYS A 180 6.63 -15.71 -3.41
CA CYS A 180 7.54 -16.33 -4.37
C CYS A 180 8.20 -15.32 -5.31
N GLY A 181 7.48 -14.25 -5.68
CA GLY A 181 7.94 -13.26 -6.64
C GLY A 181 8.76 -12.10 -6.04
N TYR A 182 8.57 -11.79 -4.74
CA TYR A 182 9.18 -10.61 -4.12
C TYR A 182 9.87 -10.91 -2.79
N LEU A 183 9.17 -11.45 -1.78
CA LEU A 183 9.76 -11.64 -0.45
C LEU A 183 10.87 -12.71 -0.43
N ASN A 184 10.66 -13.87 -1.04
CA ASN A 184 11.70 -14.90 -1.12
C ASN A 184 12.91 -14.41 -1.91
N PRO A 185 12.77 -13.74 -3.07
CA PRO A 185 13.89 -13.08 -3.74
C PRO A 185 14.60 -12.03 -2.89
N LEU A 186 13.88 -11.22 -2.10
CA LEU A 186 14.48 -10.25 -1.18
C LEU A 186 15.38 -10.96 -0.16
N ILE A 187 14.82 -11.96 0.52
CA ILE A 187 15.54 -12.77 1.53
C ILE A 187 16.74 -13.47 0.89
N GLN A 188 16.56 -14.10 -0.26
CA GLN A 188 17.64 -14.78 -0.96
C GLN A 188 18.74 -13.81 -1.43
N CYS A 189 18.40 -12.60 -1.87
CA CYS A 189 19.40 -11.60 -2.26
C CYS A 189 20.21 -11.11 -1.06
N VAL A 190 19.56 -10.95 0.09
CA VAL A 190 20.23 -10.54 1.33
C VAL A 190 21.11 -11.66 1.86
N PHE A 191 20.53 -12.83 2.15
CA PHE A 191 21.19 -13.89 2.91
C PHE A 191 21.92 -14.92 2.04
N GLY A 192 21.63 -14.98 0.74
CA GLY A 192 22.28 -15.91 -0.21
C GLY A 192 21.85 -17.37 -0.09
N SER A 193 21.01 -17.73 0.89
CA SER A 193 20.51 -19.10 1.10
C SER A 193 18.98 -19.16 0.99
N LYS A 194 18.48 -20.33 0.58
CA LYS A 194 17.06 -20.69 0.63
C LYS A 194 16.62 -21.12 2.04
N ASP A 195 17.57 -21.31 2.96
CA ASP A 195 17.30 -21.72 4.34
C ASP A 195 16.83 -20.55 5.21
N ALA A 196 17.17 -19.31 4.80
CA ALA A 196 16.59 -18.11 5.40
C ALA A 196 15.11 -18.03 4.98
N THR A 197 14.21 -18.22 5.94
CA THR A 197 12.77 -18.34 5.66
C THR A 197 11.95 -17.63 6.73
N MET A 198 10.80 -17.12 6.29
CA MET A 198 9.76 -16.68 7.22
C MET A 198 9.04 -17.89 7.81
N ASP A 199 8.60 -17.77 9.05
CA ASP A 199 7.73 -18.79 9.65
C ASP A 199 6.28 -18.76 9.07
N ARG A 200 5.48 -19.74 9.51
CA ARG A 200 4.06 -19.84 9.13
C ARG A 200 3.20 -18.72 9.73
N GLN A 201 3.59 -18.14 10.86
CA GLN A 201 2.85 -17.07 11.50
C GLN A 201 2.87 -15.79 10.65
N HIS A 202 4.02 -15.46 10.05
CA HIS A 202 4.14 -14.34 9.12
C HIS A 202 3.19 -14.47 7.92
N PHE A 203 3.05 -15.68 7.37
CA PHE A 203 2.06 -15.94 6.31
C PHE A 203 0.63 -15.65 6.80
N ASN A 204 0.27 -16.13 7.99
CA ASN A 204 -1.07 -15.93 8.55
C ASN A 204 -1.34 -14.44 8.81
N GLN A 205 -0.36 -13.67 9.31
CA GLN A 205 -0.51 -12.24 9.52
C GLN A 205 -0.72 -11.49 8.20
N MET A 206 0.05 -11.81 7.16
CA MET A 206 -0.16 -11.24 5.82
C MET A 206 -1.52 -11.62 5.23
N PHE A 207 -1.98 -12.86 5.46
CA PHE A 207 -3.31 -13.31 5.05
C PHE A 207 -4.42 -12.47 5.68
N GLU A 208 -4.35 -12.23 7.00
CA GLU A 208 -5.34 -11.39 7.69
C GLU A 208 -5.26 -9.93 7.26
N LEU A 209 -4.05 -9.39 7.01
CA LEU A 209 -3.87 -8.04 6.46
C LEU A 209 -4.59 -7.89 5.11
N VAL A 210 -4.32 -8.79 4.15
CA VAL A 210 -4.94 -8.74 2.82
C VAL A 210 -6.44 -8.95 2.90
N LYS A 211 -6.91 -9.87 3.76
CA LYS A 211 -8.34 -10.10 3.99
C LYS A 211 -9.05 -8.85 4.52
N ARG A 212 -8.45 -8.17 5.49
CA ARG A 212 -8.98 -6.91 6.04
C ARG A 212 -9.01 -5.81 4.98
N ALA A 213 -7.91 -5.65 4.24
CA ALA A 213 -7.82 -4.69 3.15
C ALA A 213 -8.88 -4.96 2.06
N TRP A 214 -9.11 -6.22 1.72
CA TRP A 214 -10.13 -6.63 0.76
C TRP A 214 -11.54 -6.27 1.24
N LYS A 215 -11.87 -6.59 2.50
CA LYS A 215 -13.17 -6.24 3.11
C LYS A 215 -13.38 -4.72 3.12
N TRP A 216 -12.35 -3.96 3.51
CA TRP A 216 -12.41 -2.51 3.51
C TRP A 216 -12.59 -1.94 2.11
N ASN A 217 -11.87 -2.46 1.11
CA ASN A 217 -12.04 -2.07 -0.29
C ASN A 217 -13.45 -2.37 -0.81
N SER A 218 -14.02 -3.54 -0.47
CA SER A 218 -15.39 -3.90 -0.82
C SER A 218 -16.41 -2.95 -0.22
N LYS A 219 -16.21 -2.53 1.04
CA LYS A 219 -17.03 -1.51 1.69
C LYS A 219 -16.93 -0.16 0.98
N LEU A 220 -15.71 0.31 0.71
CA LEU A 220 -15.48 1.58 0.02
C LEU A 220 -16.11 1.64 -1.37
N LYS A 221 -15.93 0.58 -2.17
CA LYS A 221 -16.41 0.52 -3.56
C LYS A 221 -17.88 0.11 -3.70
N GLY A 222 -18.37 -0.69 -2.76
CA GLY A 222 -19.73 -1.20 -2.76
C GLY A 222 -20.72 -0.34 -2.00
N GLU A 223 -20.31 0.46 -1.01
CA GLU A 223 -21.27 1.07 -0.08
C GLU A 223 -21.15 2.60 0.04
N VAL A 224 -19.96 3.17 -0.14
CA VAL A 224 -19.74 4.63 0.00
C VAL A 224 -20.02 5.35 -1.32
N ILE A 225 -21.15 6.06 -1.46
CA ILE A 225 -21.61 6.71 -2.69
C ILE A 225 -21.49 8.24 -2.62
N VAL A 226 -21.97 8.89 -1.56
CA VAL A 226 -22.16 10.35 -1.46
C VAL A 226 -20.89 11.05 -0.99
N LEU A 227 -20.10 10.41 -0.12
CA LEU A 227 -18.85 10.96 0.42
C LEU A 227 -17.70 11.06 -0.59
N GLY A 228 -17.86 10.49 -1.78
CA GLY A 228 -16.78 10.40 -2.77
C GLY A 228 -16.16 9.01 -2.86
N ASP A 229 -15.17 8.89 -3.73
CA ASP A 229 -14.32 7.72 -3.84
C ASP A 229 -13.07 7.90 -3.02
N PHE A 230 -12.91 7.07 -2.00
CA PHE A 230 -11.68 7.02 -1.23
C PHE A 230 -10.64 6.20 -1.98
N ARG A 231 -9.56 6.85 -2.40
CA ARG A 231 -8.41 6.25 -3.08
C ARG A 231 -7.21 6.23 -2.16
N GLN A 232 -6.67 5.03 -1.97
CA GLN A 232 -5.43 4.80 -1.22
C GLN A 232 -4.24 5.33 -2.03
N VAL A 233 -3.30 5.99 -1.35
CA VAL A 233 -2.13 6.62 -1.96
C VAL A 233 -0.85 5.98 -1.44
N ALA A 234 0.05 5.67 -2.36
CA ALA A 234 1.43 5.31 -2.07
C ALA A 234 2.33 6.02 -3.09
N HIS A 235 3.57 6.28 -2.68
CA HIS A 235 4.57 6.94 -3.50
C HIS A 235 5.62 5.95 -3.97
N ILE A 236 6.01 6.12 -5.23
CA ILE A 236 7.06 5.32 -5.85
C ILE A 236 8.44 5.77 -5.33
N PRO A 237 9.40 4.85 -5.20
CA PRO A 237 10.80 5.22 -5.00
C PRO A 237 11.28 6.21 -6.08
N ASP A 238 12.26 7.02 -5.73
CA ASP A 238 12.89 8.04 -6.57
C ASP A 238 12.01 9.27 -6.90
N SER A 239 10.82 9.38 -6.29
CA SER A 239 9.99 10.58 -6.41
C SER A 239 10.41 11.68 -5.42
N ASP A 240 10.18 12.94 -5.81
CA ASP A 240 10.43 14.09 -4.93
C ASP A 240 9.54 14.04 -3.69
N PHE A 241 10.11 14.37 -2.54
CA PHE A 241 9.35 14.50 -1.31
C PHE A 241 8.48 15.77 -1.35
N ASP A 242 7.16 15.59 -1.24
CA ASP A 242 6.21 16.70 -1.14
C ASP A 242 5.54 16.71 0.25
N PRO A 243 5.86 17.70 1.11
CA PRO A 243 5.28 17.79 2.45
C PRO A 243 3.77 18.03 2.44
N ASN A 244 3.16 18.41 1.32
CA ASN A 244 1.71 18.60 1.24
C ASN A 244 0.95 17.28 1.21
N VAL A 245 1.52 16.22 0.63
CA VAL A 245 0.87 14.91 0.47
C VAL A 245 1.58 13.79 1.22
N MET A 246 2.80 14.03 1.69
CA MET A 246 3.65 13.05 2.37
C MET A 246 4.03 13.47 3.78
N LYS A 247 4.23 12.48 4.65
CA LYS A 247 4.87 12.62 5.96
C LYS A 247 6.11 11.74 5.98
N GLU A 248 7.21 12.26 6.49
CA GLU A 248 8.43 11.48 6.67
C GLU A 248 8.28 10.45 7.80
N PHE A 249 8.75 9.24 7.56
CA PHE A 249 8.93 8.20 8.57
C PHE A 249 10.15 8.56 9.43
N GLU A 250 9.94 8.73 10.75
CA GLU A 250 10.99 9.03 11.72
C GLU A 250 11.92 10.20 11.29
N PRO A 251 11.38 11.43 11.18
CA PRO A 251 12.12 12.58 10.66
C PRO A 251 13.34 12.90 11.50
N GLN A 252 14.48 13.09 10.83
CA GLN A 252 15.73 13.45 11.48
C GLN A 252 15.80 14.96 11.76
N PRO A 253 16.08 15.40 13.00
CA PRO A 253 16.15 16.82 13.33
C PRO A 253 17.19 17.56 12.48
N GLY A 254 16.76 18.62 11.80
CA GLY A 254 17.64 19.51 11.03
C GLY A 254 18.02 19.01 9.63
N VAL A 255 17.57 17.82 9.23
CA VAL A 255 17.76 17.29 7.87
C VAL A 255 16.47 17.47 7.08
N LYS A 256 16.56 17.95 5.83
CA LYS A 256 15.40 18.07 4.96
C LYS A 256 15.30 16.84 4.05
N PRO A 257 14.15 16.15 3.99
CA PRO A 257 13.91 15.12 2.99
C PRO A 257 13.87 15.74 1.60
N VAL A 258 14.47 15.05 0.64
CA VAL A 258 14.53 15.45 -0.78
C VAL A 258 13.85 14.39 -1.64
N CYS A 259 14.17 13.12 -1.41
CA CYS A 259 13.73 12.01 -2.25
C CYS A 259 13.11 10.89 -1.41
N VAL A 260 12.05 10.30 -1.94
CA VAL A 260 11.36 9.13 -1.39
C VAL A 260 12.12 7.85 -1.72
N LEU A 261 12.39 7.02 -0.72
CA LEU A 261 12.98 5.68 -0.89
C LEU A 261 11.90 4.59 -0.95
N GLY A 262 10.78 4.80 -0.26
CA GLY A 262 9.67 3.87 -0.26
C GLY A 262 8.49 4.37 0.57
N THR A 263 7.34 3.74 0.40
CA THR A 263 6.14 4.01 1.22
C THR A 263 6.16 3.11 2.47
N ALA A 264 6.11 3.70 3.65
CA ALA A 264 6.03 2.99 4.93
C ALA A 264 4.59 2.83 5.43
N ALA A 265 3.68 3.75 5.07
CA ALA A 265 2.25 3.66 5.38
C ALA A 265 1.42 4.33 4.26
N ILE A 266 0.26 3.74 3.97
CA ILE A 266 -0.64 4.18 2.91
C ILE A 266 -1.39 5.45 3.33
N GLY A 267 -1.49 6.42 2.41
CA GLY A 267 -2.30 7.63 2.55
C GLY A 267 -3.71 7.48 1.96
N LEU A 268 -4.52 8.53 2.04
CA LEU A 268 -5.90 8.53 1.58
C LEU A 268 -6.29 9.86 0.96
N MET A 269 -6.93 9.78 -0.21
CA MET A 269 -7.60 10.91 -0.86
C MET A 269 -9.07 10.58 -1.07
N SER A 270 -9.93 11.60 -1.01
CA SER A 270 -11.30 11.52 -1.50
C SER A 270 -11.38 12.19 -2.87
N LEU A 271 -12.03 11.52 -3.81
CA LEU A 271 -12.35 12.05 -5.13
C LEU A 271 -13.85 12.17 -5.27
N ARG A 272 -14.34 13.38 -5.54
CA ARG A 272 -15.77 13.65 -5.68
C ARG A 272 -16.11 14.10 -7.10
N ALA A 273 -16.94 13.32 -7.77
CA ALA A 273 -17.46 13.65 -9.08
C ALA A 273 -18.32 14.92 -9.04
N VAL A 274 -17.93 15.90 -9.84
CA VAL A 274 -18.69 17.15 -10.05
C VAL A 274 -19.72 16.98 -11.17
N GLY A 275 -19.37 16.19 -12.21
CA GLY A 275 -20.15 16.01 -13.42
C GLY A 275 -19.94 17.12 -14.46
N GLY A 276 -20.60 16.97 -15.62
CA GLY A 276 -20.54 17.98 -16.70
C GLY A 276 -19.19 18.06 -17.41
N GLY A 277 -18.42 16.96 -17.45
CA GLY A 277 -17.13 16.85 -18.13
C GLY A 277 -15.94 17.35 -17.30
N ARG A 278 -16.14 17.74 -16.05
CA ARG A 278 -15.07 18.23 -15.17
C ARG A 278 -14.34 17.07 -14.49
N PRO A 279 -13.04 17.23 -14.19
CA PRO A 279 -12.35 16.28 -13.33
C PRO A 279 -13.00 16.23 -11.93
N PRO A 280 -12.88 15.11 -11.20
CA PRO A 280 -13.31 15.05 -9.81
C PRO A 280 -12.59 16.08 -8.95
N GLU A 281 -13.27 16.58 -7.93
CA GLU A 281 -12.65 17.35 -6.85
C GLU A 281 -11.85 16.40 -5.97
N GLU A 282 -10.57 16.72 -5.75
CA GLU A 282 -9.67 15.91 -4.93
C GLU A 282 -9.46 16.58 -3.57
N ALA A 283 -9.54 15.79 -2.50
CA ALA A 283 -9.23 16.22 -1.15
C ALA A 283 -8.31 15.21 -0.48
N LEU A 284 -7.16 15.68 0.01
CA LEU A 284 -6.28 14.88 0.82
C LEU A 284 -6.91 14.67 2.20
N ILE A 285 -7.09 13.40 2.59
CA ILE A 285 -7.65 13.02 3.88
C ILE A 285 -6.52 12.63 4.84
N CYS A 286 -5.62 11.75 4.39
CA CYS A 286 -4.46 11.29 5.14
C CYS A 286 -3.21 11.34 4.26
N LYS A 287 -2.12 11.91 4.77
CA LYS A 287 -0.81 11.84 4.12
C LYS A 287 -0.28 10.41 4.15
N ALA A 288 0.36 9.98 3.07
CA ALA A 288 1.14 8.74 3.10
C ALA A 288 2.41 8.96 3.95
N ILE A 289 2.87 7.92 4.64
CA ILE A 289 4.14 7.97 5.35
C ILE A 289 5.21 7.33 4.46
N VAL A 290 6.33 8.02 4.26
CA VAL A 290 7.40 7.61 3.35
C VAL A 290 8.75 7.61 4.05
N THR A 291 9.60 6.64 3.72
CA THR A 291 11.03 6.69 4.02
C THR A 291 11.73 7.58 3.00
N THR A 292 12.76 8.31 3.43
CA THR A 292 13.43 9.32 2.60
C THR A 292 14.95 9.16 2.68
N ASN A 293 15.67 9.90 1.85
CA ASN A 293 17.13 9.94 1.84
C ASN A 293 17.76 10.37 3.19
N THR A 294 16.98 10.91 4.14
CA THR A 294 17.48 11.28 5.47
C THR A 294 17.94 10.08 6.30
N LEU A 295 17.47 8.86 5.97
CA LEU A 295 17.92 7.61 6.60
C LEU A 295 19.43 7.34 6.46
N TYR A 296 20.09 8.01 5.51
CA TYR A 296 21.54 7.84 5.26
C TYR A 296 22.41 8.89 5.93
N VAL A 297 21.82 9.88 6.61
CA VAL A 297 22.59 10.90 7.33
C VAL A 297 23.29 10.30 8.56
#